data_AF-A0A376TJK5-F1
#
_entry.id   AF-A0A376TJK5-F1
#
_cell.length_a   1.000
_cell.length_b   1.000
_cell.length_c   1.000
_cell.angle_alpha   90.00
_cell.angle_beta   90.00
_cell.angle_gamma   90.00
#
_symmetry.space_group_name_H-M   'P 1'
#
loop_
_entity.id
_entity.type
_entity.pdbx_description
1 polymer ?
#
loop_
_entity_poly.entity_id
_entity_poly.type
_entity_poly.pdbx_seq_one_letter_code
_entity_poly.pdbx_strand_id
1 'polypeptide(L)'
;MGLLALQNLAWKEVEPYPLDVLVAESQGMIGYMLAQSLSAQPQMPPVTTVLTRIEVSPDDPAFLQPEKFIGPVYQPEEQEALEAAYGWQMKRDGKYLRRVVASPQPRKILDSEAIELLLKEGHVVICSGGGGVPVTEDGAGSEAVIDKDLAAALLAEQINADGLVILTDADAVYENWERRSNAPFAMPHRMS
;
A
#
# COMPACT_ATOMS: atom_id res chain seq x y z
N MET A 1 -4.09 7.26 2.28
CA MET A 1 -3.92 7.70 0.88
C MET A 1 -5.08 8.51 0.34
N GLY A 2 -6.21 7.89 -0.02
CA GLY A 2 -7.32 8.60 -0.67
C GLY A 2 -7.84 9.84 0.07
N LEU A 3 -8.01 9.77 1.39
CA LEU A 3 -8.45 10.90 2.20
C LEU A 3 -7.42 12.03 2.27
N LEU A 4 -6.13 11.69 2.42
CA LEU A 4 -5.04 12.68 2.43
C LEU A 4 -4.99 13.46 1.11
N ALA A 5 -5.24 12.79 -0.03
CA ALA A 5 -5.33 13.46 -1.33
C ALA A 5 -6.46 14.50 -1.39
N LEU A 6 -7.62 14.22 -0.76
CA LEU A 6 -8.69 15.21 -0.68
C LEU A 6 -8.35 16.38 0.25
N GLN A 7 -7.73 16.10 1.39
CA GLN A 7 -7.29 17.13 2.33
C GLN A 7 -6.24 18.05 1.69
N ASN A 8 -5.31 17.48 0.93
CA ASN A 8 -4.30 18.18 0.14
C ASN A 8 -4.95 19.09 -0.92
N LEU A 9 -6.02 18.65 -1.57
CA LEU A 9 -6.78 19.46 -2.54
C LEU A 9 -7.69 20.54 -1.92
N ALA A 10 -7.99 20.44 -0.62
CA ALA A 10 -8.85 21.42 0.05
C ALA A 10 -8.15 22.77 0.24
N TRP A 11 -6.81 22.76 0.35
CA TRP A 11 -6.00 23.96 0.43
C TRP A 11 -5.52 24.39 -0.96
N LYS A 12 -5.92 25.58 -1.42
CA LYS A 12 -5.73 26.01 -2.82
C LYS A 12 -4.57 26.99 -3.04
N GLU A 13 -3.90 27.43 -1.97
CA GLU A 13 -2.82 28.43 -2.09
C GLU A 13 -1.48 27.82 -2.50
N VAL A 14 -1.35 26.50 -2.47
CA VAL A 14 -0.13 25.77 -2.84
C VAL A 14 -0.51 24.59 -3.73
N GLU A 15 0.38 24.23 -4.65
CA GLU A 15 0.21 23.04 -5.47
C GLU A 15 0.11 21.79 -4.56
N PRO A 16 -0.82 20.88 -4.82
CA PRO A 16 -0.93 19.64 -4.06
C PRO A 16 0.37 18.83 -4.14
N TYR A 17 0.80 18.29 -3.00
CA TYR A 17 1.88 17.30 -3.00
C TYR A 17 1.54 16.08 -3.88
N PRO A 18 2.54 15.51 -4.57
CA PRO A 18 2.36 14.33 -5.41
C PRO A 18 2.04 13.08 -4.57
N LEU A 19 1.50 12.06 -5.23
CA LEU A 19 0.93 10.91 -4.53
C LEU A 19 1.94 10.13 -3.68
N ASP A 20 3.19 10.01 -4.11
CA ASP A 20 4.28 9.36 -3.37
C ASP A 20 4.58 10.06 -2.04
N VAL A 21 4.55 11.39 -2.01
CA VAL A 21 4.70 12.17 -0.77
C VAL A 21 3.53 11.91 0.17
N LEU A 22 2.31 11.84 -0.37
CA LEU A 22 1.15 11.46 0.44
C LEU A 22 1.28 10.02 0.99
N VAL A 23 2.02 9.12 0.29
CA VAL A 23 2.30 7.76 0.79
C VAL A 23 3.20 7.85 1.99
N ALA A 24 4.27 8.65 1.89
CA ALA A 24 5.19 8.90 2.99
C ALA A 24 4.47 9.48 4.22
N GLU A 25 3.59 10.46 4.04
CA GLU A 25 2.77 11.03 5.12
C GLU A 25 1.89 9.98 5.79
N SER A 26 1.23 9.14 4.99
CA SER A 26 0.35 8.09 5.53
C SER A 26 1.13 7.03 6.32
N GLN A 27 2.36 6.72 5.90
CA GLN A 27 3.25 5.82 6.64
C GLN A 27 3.59 6.40 8.01
N GLY A 28 3.95 7.69 8.07
CA GLY A 28 4.23 8.39 9.31
C GLY A 28 3.01 8.38 10.25
N MET A 29 1.83 8.75 9.72
CA MET A 29 0.60 8.82 10.50
C MET A 29 0.17 7.45 11.05
N ILE A 30 0.05 6.45 10.18
CA ILE A 30 -0.41 5.10 10.57
C ILE A 30 0.66 4.41 11.43
N GLY A 31 1.92 4.53 11.05
CA GLY A 31 3.05 3.96 11.80
C GLY A 31 3.13 4.53 13.21
N TYR A 32 2.96 5.85 13.38
CA TYR A 32 2.86 6.48 14.69
C TYR A 32 1.72 5.89 15.53
N MET A 33 0.50 5.80 14.98
CA MET A 33 -0.65 5.28 15.72
C MET A 33 -0.46 3.82 16.16
N LEU A 34 0.10 2.98 15.27
CA LEU A 34 0.40 1.58 15.55
C LEU A 34 1.51 1.46 16.59
N ALA A 35 2.62 2.19 16.42
CA ALA A 35 3.75 2.17 17.34
C ALA A 35 3.34 2.62 18.74
N GLN A 36 2.52 3.68 18.84
CA GLN A 36 2.00 4.19 20.11
C GLN A 36 1.14 3.15 20.83
N SER A 37 0.29 2.43 20.08
CA SER A 37 -0.63 1.43 20.61
C SER A 37 0.10 0.15 21.04
N LEU A 38 1.04 -0.33 20.23
CA LEU A 38 1.84 -1.51 20.54
C LEU A 38 2.78 -1.26 21.71
N SER A 39 3.49 -0.13 21.73
CA SER A 39 4.44 0.21 22.81
C SER A 39 3.76 0.36 24.18
N ALA A 40 2.45 0.58 24.22
CA ALA A 40 1.70 0.63 25.47
C ALA A 40 1.41 -0.77 26.06
N GLN A 41 1.63 -1.85 25.30
CA GLN A 41 1.39 -3.21 25.77
C GLN A 41 2.49 -3.64 26.75
N PRO A 42 2.14 -4.31 27.88
CA PRO A 42 3.14 -4.86 28.79
C PRO A 42 4.10 -5.81 28.07
N GLN A 43 5.40 -5.67 28.34
CA GLN A 43 6.46 -6.52 27.77
C GLN A 43 6.64 -6.41 26.25
N MET A 44 6.04 -5.41 25.59
CA MET A 44 6.32 -5.16 24.18
C MET A 44 7.80 -4.78 23.98
N PRO A 45 8.52 -5.42 23.04
CA PRO A 45 9.86 -4.97 22.66
C PRO A 45 9.85 -3.55 22.08
N PRO A 46 11.01 -2.91 21.88
CA PRO A 46 11.07 -1.61 21.21
C PRO A 46 10.35 -1.64 19.86
N VAL A 47 9.38 -0.75 19.67
CA VAL A 47 8.63 -0.65 18.41
C VAL A 47 9.20 0.49 17.58
N THR A 48 9.54 0.24 16.33
CA THR A 48 10.13 1.24 15.44
C THR A 48 9.38 1.30 14.12
N THR A 49 8.97 2.51 13.73
CA THR A 49 8.42 2.76 12.40
C THR A 49 9.54 3.18 11.46
N VAL A 50 9.65 2.49 10.33
CA VAL A 50 10.62 2.80 9.28
C VAL A 50 9.85 3.29 8.06
N LEU A 51 10.10 4.54 7.66
CA LEU A 51 9.64 5.04 6.36
C LEU A 51 10.29 4.18 5.27
N THR A 52 9.47 3.59 4.41
CA THR A 52 9.92 2.55 3.47
C THR A 52 9.69 2.99 2.04
N ARG A 53 10.76 2.98 1.24
CA ARG A 53 10.77 3.24 -0.19
C ARG A 53 10.94 1.93 -0.96
N ILE A 54 10.19 1.81 -2.04
CA ILE A 54 10.16 0.61 -2.88
C ILE A 54 10.36 1.02 -4.33
N GLU A 55 11.39 0.43 -4.93
CA GLU A 55 11.72 0.61 -6.33
C GLU A 55 10.65 -0.02 -7.23
N VAL A 56 10.23 0.72 -8.26
CA VAL A 56 9.27 0.30 -9.28
C VAL A 56 9.80 0.64 -10.68
N SER A 57 9.35 -0.08 -11.69
CA SER A 57 9.70 0.22 -13.09
C SER A 57 9.00 1.50 -13.55
N PRO A 58 9.69 2.46 -14.18
CA PRO A 58 8.98 3.54 -14.89
C PRO A 58 8.15 3.01 -16.07
N ASP A 59 8.59 1.89 -16.68
CA ASP A 59 7.91 1.24 -17.80
C ASP A 59 6.84 0.21 -17.37
N ASP A 60 6.41 0.20 -16.11
CA ASP A 60 5.39 -0.75 -15.67
C ASP A 60 4.06 -0.52 -16.43
N PRO A 61 3.45 -1.56 -17.03
CA PRO A 61 2.18 -1.43 -17.74
C PRO A 61 1.04 -0.81 -16.91
N ALA A 62 1.10 -0.91 -15.58
CA ALA A 62 0.12 -0.32 -14.67
C ALA A 62 0.03 1.21 -14.78
N PHE A 63 1.08 1.89 -15.27
CA PHE A 63 1.03 3.32 -15.55
C PHE A 63 0.18 3.67 -16.77
N LEU A 64 0.14 2.78 -17.77
CA LEU A 64 -0.69 2.94 -18.96
C LEU A 64 -2.15 2.55 -18.68
N GLN A 65 -2.38 1.61 -17.76
CA GLN A 65 -3.71 1.14 -17.39
C GLN A 65 -3.91 1.13 -15.86
N PRO A 66 -4.10 2.30 -15.23
CA PRO A 66 -4.41 2.40 -13.81
C PRO A 66 -5.68 1.64 -13.41
N GLU A 67 -5.60 0.81 -12.38
CA GLU A 67 -6.73 -0.01 -11.92
C GLU A 67 -7.01 0.13 -10.42
N LYS A 68 -6.04 0.63 -9.64
CA LYS A 68 -6.17 0.64 -8.18
C LYS A 68 -7.02 1.82 -7.73
N PHE A 69 -8.20 1.50 -7.20
CA PHE A 69 -9.10 2.49 -6.65
C PHE A 69 -8.57 3.16 -5.38
N ILE A 70 -8.65 4.49 -5.34
CA ILE A 70 -8.31 5.30 -4.17
C ILE A 70 -9.39 6.37 -3.90
N GLY A 71 -9.44 6.85 -2.66
CA GLY A 71 -10.32 7.96 -2.31
C GLY A 71 -11.79 7.55 -2.16
N PRO A 72 -12.70 8.54 -2.16
CA PRO A 72 -14.13 8.33 -2.02
C PRO A 72 -14.75 7.94 -3.37
N VAL A 73 -16.06 7.70 -3.36
CA VAL A 73 -16.86 7.49 -4.57
C VAL A 73 -17.53 8.79 -5.02
N TYR A 74 -17.74 8.92 -6.33
CA TYR A 74 -18.33 10.08 -7.01
C TYR A 74 -19.49 9.64 -7.91
N GLN A 75 -20.36 10.58 -8.27
CA GLN A 75 -21.44 10.32 -9.23
C GLN A 75 -20.90 10.28 -10.66
N PRO A 76 -21.49 9.45 -11.56
CA PRO A 76 -21.07 9.36 -12.95
C PRO A 76 -21.03 10.70 -13.69
N GLU A 77 -21.92 11.63 -13.35
CA GLU A 77 -22.03 12.94 -13.98
C GLU A 77 -20.86 13.88 -13.62
N GLU A 78 -20.09 13.55 -12.57
CA GLU A 78 -18.95 14.36 -12.11
C GLU A 78 -17.64 14.04 -12.88
N GLN A 79 -17.63 13.00 -13.72
CA GLN A 79 -16.40 12.49 -14.35
C GLN A 79 -15.62 13.57 -15.11
N GLU A 80 -16.24 14.19 -16.10
CA GLU A 80 -15.58 15.16 -16.99
C GLU A 80 -15.02 16.35 -16.19
N ALA A 81 -15.74 16.80 -15.17
CA ALA A 81 -15.31 17.92 -14.32
C ALA A 81 -14.08 17.56 -13.47
N LEU A 82 -14.04 16.35 -12.91
CA LEU A 82 -12.90 15.88 -12.10
C LEU A 82 -11.66 15.61 -12.95
N GLU A 83 -11.83 15.00 -14.13
CA GLU A 83 -10.75 14.74 -15.07
C GLU A 83 -10.16 16.05 -15.61
N ALA A 84 -11.00 17.03 -15.96
CA ALA A 84 -10.55 18.34 -16.42
C ALA A 84 -9.87 19.16 -15.31
N ALA A 85 -10.37 19.10 -14.07
CA ALA A 85 -9.82 19.88 -12.97
C ALA A 85 -8.49 19.35 -12.44
N TYR A 86 -8.31 18.02 -12.41
CA TYR A 86 -7.21 17.39 -11.69
C TYR A 86 -6.38 16.41 -12.54
N GLY A 87 -6.74 16.18 -13.81
CA GLY A 87 -6.07 15.18 -14.65
C GLY A 87 -6.23 13.74 -14.15
N TRP A 88 -7.23 13.49 -13.30
CA TRP A 88 -7.46 12.16 -12.75
C TRP A 88 -7.92 11.18 -13.80
N GLN A 89 -7.65 9.89 -13.56
CA GLN A 89 -8.32 8.81 -14.28
C GLN A 89 -9.40 8.23 -13.37
N MET A 90 -10.62 8.12 -13.89
CA MET A 90 -11.78 7.62 -13.16
C MET A 90 -12.25 6.30 -13.79
N LYS A 91 -12.56 5.31 -12.94
CA LYS A 91 -13.21 4.06 -13.38
C LYS A 91 -14.50 3.82 -12.58
N ARG A 92 -15.40 3.02 -13.13
CA ARG A 92 -16.64 2.60 -12.46
C ARG A 92 -16.33 1.69 -11.28
N ASP A 93 -16.89 2.03 -10.13
CA ASP A 93 -16.91 1.22 -8.90
C ASP A 93 -18.39 0.96 -8.56
N GLY A 94 -18.93 -0.12 -9.12
CA GLY A 94 -20.35 -0.43 -9.09
C GLY A 94 -21.20 0.64 -9.79
N LYS A 95 -22.09 1.30 -9.04
CA LYS A 95 -22.96 2.38 -9.54
C LYS A 95 -22.32 3.77 -9.52
N TYR A 96 -21.12 3.88 -8.93
CA TYR A 96 -20.39 5.13 -8.76
C TYR A 96 -19.12 5.14 -9.60
N LEU A 97 -18.40 6.25 -9.54
CA LEU A 97 -17.04 6.40 -10.03
C LEU A 97 -16.06 6.51 -8.88
N ARG A 98 -14.81 6.13 -9.13
CA ARG A 98 -13.73 6.31 -8.17
C ARG A 98 -12.41 6.55 -8.91
N ARG A 99 -11.56 7.40 -8.33
CA ARG A 99 -10.22 7.67 -8.86
C ARG A 99 -9.41 6.39 -8.88
N VAL A 100 -8.74 6.12 -9.98
CA VAL A 100 -7.75 5.05 -10.11
C VAL A 100 -6.35 5.61 -10.28
N VAL A 101 -5.38 4.86 -9.75
CA VAL A 101 -3.95 5.15 -9.86
C VAL A 101 -3.19 3.88 -10.25
N ALA A 102 -1.97 4.06 -10.73
CA ALA A 102 -1.10 2.94 -11.08
C ALA A 102 -0.79 2.11 -9.83
N SER A 103 -0.68 0.79 -10.00
CA SER A 103 -0.21 -0.14 -8.98
C SER A 103 0.87 -1.05 -9.60
N PRO A 104 2.09 -0.51 -9.77
CA PRO A 104 3.18 -1.25 -10.39
C PRO A 104 3.67 -2.38 -9.49
N GLN A 105 4.35 -3.35 -10.08
CA GLN A 105 4.99 -4.42 -9.34
C GLN A 105 6.18 -3.88 -8.53
N PRO A 106 6.28 -4.21 -7.22
CA PRO A 106 7.42 -3.81 -6.42
C PRO A 106 8.65 -4.65 -6.84
N ARG A 107 9.81 -4.00 -7.03
CA ARG A 107 11.05 -4.67 -7.44
C ARG A 107 12.04 -4.83 -6.30
N LYS A 108 12.22 -3.80 -5.49
CA LYS A 108 13.20 -3.80 -4.40
C LYS A 108 12.80 -2.87 -3.28
N ILE A 109 12.84 -3.35 -2.03
CA ILE A 109 12.71 -2.48 -0.86
C ILE A 109 14.08 -1.91 -0.53
N LEU A 110 14.22 -0.60 -0.70
CA LEU A 110 15.51 0.08 -0.53
C LEU A 110 15.97 0.13 0.93
N ASP A 111 15.01 0.11 1.85
CA ASP A 111 15.24 0.23 3.29
C ASP A 111 15.28 -1.13 4.02
N SER A 112 15.36 -2.24 3.26
CA SER A 112 15.38 -3.62 3.77
C SER A 112 16.53 -3.89 4.73
N GLU A 113 17.75 -3.42 4.43
CA GLU A 113 18.92 -3.58 5.30
C GLU A 113 18.72 -2.94 6.68
N ALA A 114 18.09 -1.76 6.73
CA ALA A 114 17.79 -1.07 7.99
C ALA A 114 16.72 -1.83 8.79
N ILE A 115 15.70 -2.35 8.11
CA ILE A 115 14.66 -3.20 8.71
C ILE A 115 15.30 -4.45 9.34
N GLU A 116 16.17 -5.15 8.60
CA GLU A 116 16.87 -6.32 9.11
C GLU A 116 17.74 -6.03 10.33
N LEU A 117 18.45 -4.89 10.33
CA LEU A 117 19.28 -4.50 11.47
C LEU A 117 18.44 -4.31 12.72
N LEU A 118 17.30 -3.62 12.62
CA LEU A 118 16.39 -3.41 13.74
C LEU A 118 15.78 -4.72 14.25
N LEU A 119 15.40 -5.62 13.34
CA LEU A 119 14.91 -6.95 13.69
C LEU A 119 15.97 -7.76 14.44
N LYS A 120 17.24 -7.71 14.02
CA LYS A 120 18.37 -8.38 14.69
C LYS A 120 18.61 -7.84 16.11
N GLU A 121 18.35 -6.56 16.34
CA GLU A 121 18.40 -5.92 17.67
C GLU A 121 17.12 -6.14 18.51
N GLY A 122 16.18 -6.96 18.03
CA GLY A 122 14.98 -7.35 18.78
C GLY A 122 13.85 -6.34 18.74
N HIS A 123 13.84 -5.41 17.78
CA HIS A 123 12.73 -4.50 17.58
C HIS A 123 11.53 -5.18 16.91
N VAL A 124 10.32 -4.70 17.24
CA VAL A 124 9.15 -4.88 16.39
C VAL A 124 9.15 -3.75 15.36
N VAL A 125 9.26 -4.09 14.07
CA VAL A 125 9.38 -3.10 13.00
C VAL A 125 8.05 -2.93 12.26
N ILE A 126 7.56 -1.69 12.21
CA ILE A 126 6.45 -1.28 11.34
C ILE A 126 7.04 -0.63 10.10
N CYS A 127 6.74 -1.16 8.93
CA CYS A 127 7.28 -0.69 7.65
C CYS A 127 6.26 -0.84 6.52
N SER A 128 6.59 -0.37 5.33
CA SER A 128 5.78 -0.55 4.10
C SER A 128 4.32 -0.10 4.22
N GLY A 129 4.03 0.90 5.07
CA GLY A 129 2.66 1.38 5.26
C GLY A 129 2.04 1.87 3.93
N GLY A 130 0.81 1.44 3.66
CA GLY A 130 0.13 1.75 2.40
C GLY A 130 0.76 1.11 1.15
N GLY A 131 1.70 0.17 1.30
CA GLY A 131 2.41 -0.49 0.20
C GLY A 131 3.84 0.02 -0.03
N GLY A 132 4.33 1.01 0.72
CA GLY A 132 5.66 1.59 0.49
C GLY A 132 5.63 2.80 -0.45
N VAL A 133 6.57 3.74 -0.28
CA VAL A 133 6.72 4.93 -1.14
C VAL A 133 7.33 4.47 -2.47
N PRO A 134 6.59 4.53 -3.59
CA PRO A 134 7.13 4.13 -4.89
C PRO A 134 8.19 5.12 -5.37
N VAL A 135 9.35 4.59 -5.76
CA VAL A 135 10.44 5.36 -6.37
C VAL A 135 10.97 4.64 -7.60
N THR A 136 11.50 5.37 -8.57
CA THR A 136 12.18 4.81 -9.74
C THR A 136 13.65 4.49 -9.42
N GLU A 137 14.32 3.76 -10.31
CA GLU A 137 15.72 3.33 -10.15
C GLU A 137 16.71 4.51 -9.95
N ASP A 138 16.40 5.69 -10.49
CA ASP A 138 17.17 6.92 -10.29
C ASP A 138 16.81 7.68 -9.00
N GLY A 139 15.87 7.17 -8.21
CA GLY A 139 15.45 7.69 -6.91
C GLY A 139 14.36 8.76 -6.97
N ALA A 140 13.79 9.05 -8.14
CA ALA A 140 12.66 9.96 -8.25
C ALA A 140 11.37 9.32 -7.69
N GLY A 141 10.52 10.14 -7.05
CA GLY A 141 9.19 9.70 -6.60
C GLY A 141 8.28 9.39 -7.78
N SER A 142 7.41 8.38 -7.62
CA SER A 142 6.48 7.95 -8.67
C SER A 142 5.03 8.02 -8.20
N GLU A 143 4.13 8.63 -8.97
CA GLU A 143 2.73 8.77 -8.56
C GLU A 143 1.92 7.46 -8.72
N ALA A 144 2.15 6.53 -7.80
CA ALA A 144 1.52 5.23 -7.77
C ALA A 144 1.17 4.80 -6.33
N VAL A 145 0.41 3.70 -6.22
CA VAL A 145 0.20 3.02 -4.94
C VAL A 145 0.47 1.54 -5.14
N ILE A 146 1.58 1.07 -4.58
CA ILE A 146 1.98 -0.33 -4.63
C ILE A 146 0.97 -1.17 -3.83
N ASP A 147 0.73 -2.39 -4.28
CA ASP A 147 -0.10 -3.30 -3.50
C ASP A 147 0.61 -3.75 -2.22
N LYS A 148 -0.07 -3.62 -1.07
CA LYS A 148 0.50 -3.91 0.24
C LYS A 148 0.87 -5.39 0.41
N ASP A 149 0.13 -6.30 -0.22
CA ASP A 149 0.36 -7.74 -0.06
C ASP A 149 1.57 -8.15 -0.92
N LEU A 150 1.72 -7.56 -2.11
CA LEU A 150 2.93 -7.71 -2.92
C LEU A 150 4.17 -7.10 -2.26
N ALA A 151 4.04 -5.92 -1.65
CA ALA A 151 5.13 -5.30 -0.90
C ALA A 151 5.54 -6.15 0.32
N ALA A 152 4.58 -6.73 1.03
CA ALA A 152 4.85 -7.62 2.16
C ALA A 152 5.51 -8.94 1.70
N ALA A 153 5.07 -9.51 0.58
CA ALA A 153 5.70 -10.68 -0.02
C ALA A 153 7.15 -10.41 -0.45
N LEU A 154 7.40 -9.28 -1.11
CA LEU A 154 8.76 -8.87 -1.47
C LEU A 154 9.65 -8.68 -0.23
N LEU A 155 9.13 -8.05 0.83
CA LEU A 155 9.89 -7.88 2.07
C LEU A 155 10.25 -9.24 2.68
N ALA A 156 9.28 -10.15 2.78
CA ALA A 156 9.46 -11.48 3.34
C ALA A 156 10.54 -12.26 2.57
N GLU A 157 10.55 -12.17 1.24
CA GLU A 157 11.60 -12.76 0.41
C GLU A 157 12.96 -12.12 0.68
N GLN A 158 13.05 -10.78 0.68
CA GLN A 158 14.32 -10.07 0.84
C GLN A 158 14.99 -10.31 2.21
N ILE A 159 14.20 -10.40 3.28
CA ILE A 159 14.72 -10.65 4.63
C ILE A 159 14.80 -12.14 5.00
N ASN A 160 14.47 -13.04 4.06
CA ASN A 160 14.38 -14.49 4.29
C ASN A 160 13.49 -14.86 5.48
N ALA A 161 12.29 -14.27 5.55
CA ALA A 161 11.34 -14.57 6.62
C ALA A 161 10.88 -16.03 6.55
N ASP A 162 10.71 -16.65 7.73
CA ASP A 162 10.20 -18.03 7.83
C ASP A 162 8.75 -18.19 7.33
N GLY A 163 8.00 -17.08 7.29
CA GLY A 163 6.64 -17.06 6.78
C GLY A 163 6.08 -15.65 6.62
N LEU A 164 5.01 -15.57 5.83
CA LEU A 164 4.22 -14.36 5.59
C LEU A 164 2.79 -14.58 6.08
N VAL A 165 2.27 -13.65 6.89
CA VAL A 165 0.89 -13.65 7.37
C VAL A 165 0.17 -12.44 6.80
N ILE A 166 -0.89 -12.68 6.02
CA ILE A 166 -1.79 -11.64 5.51
C ILE A 166 -3.09 -11.70 6.32
N LEU A 167 -3.41 -10.61 7.02
CA LEU A 167 -4.62 -10.49 7.82
C LEU A 167 -5.74 -9.86 6.98
N THR A 168 -6.89 -10.53 6.93
CA THR A 168 -8.07 -10.11 6.17
C THR A 168 -9.35 -10.37 6.98
N ASP A 169 -10.47 -9.76 6.57
CA ASP A 169 -11.77 -9.92 7.23
C ASP A 169 -12.46 -11.26 6.89
N ALA A 170 -11.94 -11.98 5.89
CA ALA A 170 -12.35 -13.36 5.60
C ALA A 170 -11.65 -14.36 6.55
N ASP A 171 -12.37 -15.40 6.96
CA ASP A 171 -11.86 -16.42 7.88
C ASP A 171 -10.93 -17.44 7.22
N ALA A 172 -11.01 -17.60 5.90
CA ALA A 172 -10.13 -18.45 5.10
C ALA A 172 -10.09 -17.99 3.63
N VAL A 173 -9.17 -18.58 2.85
CA VAL A 173 -9.19 -18.51 1.39
C VAL A 173 -10.21 -19.51 0.86
N TYR A 174 -11.02 -19.14 -0.14
CA TYR A 174 -12.04 -20.01 -0.74
C TYR A 174 -11.86 -20.07 -2.26
N GLU A 175 -11.91 -21.28 -2.85
CA GLU A 175 -11.75 -21.45 -4.31
C GLU A 175 -12.93 -20.89 -5.13
N ASN A 176 -14.10 -20.70 -4.50
CA ASN A 176 -15.34 -20.31 -5.17
C ASN A 176 -16.16 -19.31 -4.34
N TRP A 177 -15.54 -18.19 -3.97
CA TRP A 177 -16.23 -17.08 -3.32
C TRP A 177 -17.48 -16.71 -4.16
N GLU A 178 -18.66 -16.68 -3.52
CA GLU A 178 -20.00 -16.46 -4.10
C GLU A 178 -20.81 -17.68 -4.61
N ARG A 179 -20.21 -18.87 -4.82
CA ARG A 179 -20.99 -20.11 -5.11
C ARG A 179 -21.21 -20.92 -3.83
N ARG A 180 -22.39 -21.56 -3.70
CA ARG A 180 -22.85 -22.36 -2.52
C ARG A 180 -21.94 -23.53 -2.06
N SER A 181 -20.73 -23.69 -2.61
CA SER A 181 -19.73 -24.66 -2.18
C SER A 181 -18.61 -23.95 -1.41
N ASN A 182 -18.87 -23.61 -0.14
CA ASN A 182 -17.92 -22.98 0.77
C ASN A 182 -16.98 -24.02 1.40
N ALA A 183 -16.15 -24.69 0.58
CA ALA A 183 -15.02 -25.40 1.13
C ALA A 183 -13.82 -24.43 1.19
N PRO A 184 -13.19 -24.22 2.37
CA PRO A 184 -11.97 -23.46 2.44
C PRO A 184 -10.88 -24.15 1.62
N PHE A 185 -10.05 -23.35 0.95
CA PHE A 185 -8.86 -23.81 0.24
C PHE A 185 -7.90 -24.44 1.25
N ALA A 186 -7.70 -25.75 1.14
CA ALA A 186 -6.69 -26.45 1.91
C ALA A 186 -5.34 -26.22 1.24
N MET A 187 -4.43 -25.49 1.92
CA MET A 187 -3.04 -25.40 1.50
C MET A 187 -2.48 -26.82 1.33
N PRO A 188 -1.91 -27.20 0.18
CA PRO A 188 -1.25 -28.49 0.06
C PRO A 188 -0.06 -28.50 1.01
N HIS A 189 -0.10 -29.33 2.05
CA HIS A 189 1.06 -29.63 2.88
C HIS A 189 2.21 -30.11 1.97
N ARG A 190 3.19 -29.25 1.70
CA ARG A 190 4.53 -29.70 1.35
C ARG A 190 5.37 -29.69 2.62
N MET A 191 5.39 -30.84 3.28
CA MET A 191 6.55 -31.24 4.06
C MET A 191 7.68 -31.55 3.07
N SER A 192 8.80 -30.83 3.20
CA SER A 192 10.14 -31.35 2.91
C SER A 192 11.16 -30.53 3.68
#